data_AF-A0A1F3E246-F1
#
_entry.id   AF-A0A1F3E246-F1
#
_cell.length_a   1.000
_cell.length_b   1.000
_cell.length_c   1.000
_cell.angle_alpha   90.00
_cell.angle_beta   90.00
_cell.angle_gamma   90.00
#
_symmetry.space_group_name_H-M   'P 1'
#
loop_
_entity.id
_entity.type
_entity.pdbx_description
1 polymer ?
#
loop_
_entity_poly.entity_id
_entity_poly.type
_entity_poly.pdbx_seq_one_letter_code
_entity_poly.pdbx_strand_id
1 'polypeptide(L)'
;MKRLIFLLFLLFPILIFSQNFDYKNSFENISNWIEINNEKAKLEYINKLKVTHSNECFFNFFNLNEFFIIDIDRDGLKDILITGDCMMDAGLTAIYRYNGTYFEELLKVNGKIHQVSDYDSNLPFSFTLNNYGCCGGFDNVLEKYILVLENGSYSYKLQSRENFVFETEFPETYFKKPIAFKTVKEKYNLRFSPEIDDTSAIARPYNAYGNTVWIYPSNSIGFAIAETKDKTGRIWWFVKMDNKTAKGLEYTSEVGTNSKEPTFSLGWISSNFVEKIE
;
A
#
# COMPACT_ATOMS: atom_id res chain seq x y z
N MET A 1 10.39 39.07 -4.51
CA MET A 1 9.98 37.92 -5.36
C MET A 1 10.62 36.56 -5.03
N LYS A 2 11.76 36.46 -4.30
CA LYS A 2 12.40 35.16 -4.02
C LYS A 2 11.87 34.38 -2.81
N ARG A 3 10.99 34.96 -1.97
CA ARG A 3 10.41 34.30 -0.78
C ARG A 3 9.05 33.61 -1.04
N LEU A 4 8.40 33.87 -2.17
CA LEU A 4 7.10 33.26 -2.49
C LEU A 4 7.23 31.87 -3.14
N ILE A 5 8.36 31.57 -3.80
CA ILE A 5 8.60 30.30 -4.49
C ILE A 5 8.89 29.16 -3.49
N PHE A 6 9.42 29.49 -2.30
CA PHE A 6 9.74 28.47 -1.29
C PHE A 6 8.50 27.94 -0.54
N LEU A 7 7.40 28.68 -0.53
CA LEU A 7 6.14 28.23 0.10
C LEU A 7 5.32 27.28 -0.80
N LEU A 8 5.51 27.32 -2.12
CA LEU A 8 4.80 26.42 -3.04
C LEU A 8 5.29 24.97 -2.94
N PHE A 9 6.56 24.75 -2.58
CA PHE A 9 7.13 23.40 -2.45
C PHE A 9 6.74 22.68 -1.14
N LEU A 10 6.28 23.41 -0.11
CA LEU A 10 5.82 22.82 1.15
C LEU A 10 4.34 22.41 1.14
N LEU A 11 3.57 22.84 0.13
CA LEU A 11 2.14 22.54 0.01
C LEU A 11 1.84 21.32 -0.89
N PHE A 12 2.83 20.81 -1.63
CA PHE A 12 2.65 19.68 -2.54
C PHE A 12 2.38 18.31 -1.87
N PRO A 13 2.86 17.98 -0.65
CA PRO A 13 2.59 16.66 -0.07
C PRO A 13 1.16 16.52 0.48
N ILE A 14 0.38 17.61 0.61
CA ILE A 14 -0.93 17.56 1.26
C ILE A 14 -2.04 17.07 0.31
N LEU A 15 -1.90 17.29 -0.99
CA LEU A 15 -2.91 16.88 -1.98
C LEU A 15 -2.87 15.37 -2.30
N ILE A 16 -1.83 14.66 -1.89
CA ILE A 16 -1.66 13.22 -2.12
C ILE A 16 -2.51 12.38 -1.13
N PHE A 17 -3.10 13.01 -0.11
CA PHE A 17 -3.96 12.37 0.90
C PHE A 17 -5.46 12.44 0.58
N SER A 18 -5.86 12.83 -0.63
CA SER A 18 -7.27 13.13 -0.94
C SER A 18 -8.16 11.90 -1.20
N GLN A 19 -7.60 10.71 -1.36
CA GLN A 19 -8.41 9.50 -1.52
C GLN A 19 -8.51 8.81 -0.16
N ASN A 20 -9.75 8.58 0.29
CA ASN A 20 -10.02 7.71 1.42
C ASN A 20 -9.54 6.32 1.03
N PHE A 21 -8.44 5.88 1.63
CA PHE A 21 -7.95 4.52 1.47
C PHE A 21 -8.84 3.58 2.27
N ASP A 22 -9.37 2.56 1.63
CA ASP A 22 -10.16 1.53 2.31
C ASP A 22 -9.26 0.30 2.53
N TYR A 23 -8.82 0.15 3.77
CA TYR A 23 -7.95 -0.97 4.15
C TYR A 23 -8.68 -2.33 4.16
N LYS A 24 -10.02 -2.33 4.16
CA LYS A 24 -10.84 -3.55 4.26
C LYS A 24 -11.27 -4.06 2.89
N ASN A 25 -11.70 -3.17 2.00
CA ASN A 25 -12.21 -3.56 0.68
C ASN A 25 -11.11 -3.52 -0.38
N SER A 26 -10.85 -4.69 -0.97
CA SER A 26 -9.95 -4.84 -2.10
C SER A 26 -10.72 -4.75 -3.42
N PHE A 27 -10.03 -4.29 -4.47
CA PHE A 27 -10.45 -4.30 -5.87
C PHE A 27 -11.62 -3.38 -6.27
N GLU A 28 -12.03 -2.46 -5.40
CA GLU A 28 -13.00 -1.44 -5.79
C GLU A 28 -12.44 -0.57 -6.93
N ASN A 29 -13.31 -0.17 -7.85
CA ASN A 29 -13.06 0.76 -8.96
C ASN A 29 -12.19 0.28 -10.12
N ILE A 30 -11.54 -0.89 -10.08
CA ILE A 30 -10.78 -1.36 -11.26
C ILE A 30 -11.68 -1.53 -12.48
N SER A 31 -12.94 -1.91 -12.28
CA SER A 31 -13.94 -2.05 -13.35
C SER A 31 -14.12 -0.77 -14.15
N ASN A 32 -13.93 0.39 -13.52
CA ASN A 32 -14.09 1.69 -14.18
C ASN A 32 -12.90 2.01 -15.10
N TRP A 33 -11.76 1.35 -14.89
CA TRP A 33 -10.58 1.46 -15.75
C TRP A 33 -10.59 0.47 -16.92
N ILE A 34 -11.42 -0.58 -16.86
CA ILE A 34 -11.45 -1.62 -17.90
C ILE A 34 -12.09 -1.04 -19.16
N GLU A 35 -11.31 -0.95 -20.23
CA GLU A 35 -11.79 -0.49 -21.52
C GLU A 35 -12.24 -1.64 -22.43
N ILE A 36 -11.58 -2.80 -22.31
CA ILE A 36 -11.91 -3.99 -23.10
C ILE A 36 -12.22 -5.15 -22.16
N ASN A 37 -13.51 -5.51 -22.10
CA ASN A 37 -13.97 -6.67 -21.34
C ASN A 37 -14.33 -7.89 -22.20
N ASN A 38 -14.36 -7.74 -23.53
CA ASN A 38 -14.64 -8.85 -24.44
C ASN A 38 -13.47 -9.84 -24.49
N GLU A 39 -13.75 -11.13 -24.24
CA GLU A 39 -12.75 -12.20 -24.18
C GLU A 39 -11.91 -12.31 -25.45
N LYS A 40 -12.53 -12.28 -26.64
CA LYS A 40 -11.79 -12.39 -27.91
C LYS A 40 -10.81 -11.23 -28.08
N ALA A 41 -11.25 -10.01 -27.78
CA ALA A 41 -10.38 -8.84 -27.86
C ALA A 41 -9.25 -8.89 -26.81
N LYS A 42 -9.52 -9.31 -25.57
CA LYS A 42 -8.47 -9.53 -24.56
C LYS A 42 -7.41 -10.53 -25.05
N LEU A 43 -7.83 -11.64 -25.66
CA LEU A 43 -6.92 -12.65 -26.19
C LEU A 43 -6.01 -12.10 -27.30
N GLU A 44 -6.50 -11.16 -28.13
CA GLU A 44 -5.64 -10.50 -29.14
C GLU A 44 -4.51 -9.71 -28.48
N TYR A 45 -4.79 -8.96 -27.42
CA TYR A 45 -3.79 -8.22 -26.64
C TYR A 45 -2.79 -9.16 -25.96
N ILE A 46 -3.28 -10.22 -25.32
CA ILE A 46 -2.44 -11.24 -24.67
C ILE A 46 -1.51 -11.91 -25.69
N ASN A 47 -2.02 -12.26 -26.88
CA ASN A 47 -1.21 -12.86 -27.92
C ASN A 47 -0.13 -11.90 -28.45
N LYS A 48 -0.43 -10.59 -28.56
CA LYS A 48 0.58 -9.58 -28.87
C LYS A 48 1.66 -9.51 -27.79
N LEU A 49 1.30 -9.56 -26.51
CA LEU A 49 2.27 -9.56 -25.40
C LEU A 49 3.16 -10.81 -25.41
N LYS A 50 2.59 -11.98 -25.75
CA LYS A 50 3.34 -13.26 -25.86
C LYS A 50 4.45 -13.21 -26.89
N VAL A 51 4.33 -12.39 -27.95
CA VAL A 51 5.38 -12.24 -28.97
C VAL A 51 6.68 -11.70 -28.34
N THR A 52 6.57 -10.83 -27.32
CA THR A 52 7.73 -10.23 -26.66
C THR A 52 8.07 -10.87 -25.30
N HIS A 53 7.16 -11.62 -24.69
CA HIS A 53 7.32 -12.16 -23.31
C HIS A 53 6.99 -13.66 -23.17
N SER A 54 7.25 -14.49 -24.18
CA SER A 54 6.73 -15.86 -24.29
C SER A 54 6.94 -16.82 -23.09
N ASN A 55 7.89 -16.55 -22.20
CA ASN A 55 8.31 -17.46 -21.11
C ASN A 55 7.74 -17.08 -19.74
N GLU A 56 6.75 -16.20 -19.71
CA GLU A 56 6.21 -15.68 -18.46
C GLU A 56 5.25 -16.64 -17.76
N CYS A 57 5.37 -16.75 -16.43
CA CYS A 57 4.56 -17.66 -15.61
C CYS A 57 3.06 -17.40 -15.80
N PHE A 58 2.67 -16.12 -15.88
CA PHE A 58 1.26 -15.74 -15.93
C PHE A 58 0.55 -16.24 -17.19
N PHE A 59 1.25 -16.55 -18.28
CA PHE A 59 0.61 -17.13 -19.47
C PHE A 59 0.14 -18.57 -19.30
N ASN A 60 0.69 -19.29 -18.32
CA ASN A 60 0.34 -20.67 -18.04
C ASN A 60 -0.66 -20.80 -16.88
N PHE A 61 -0.69 -19.82 -15.98
CA PHE A 61 -1.40 -19.95 -14.71
C PHE A 61 -2.56 -18.96 -14.52
N PHE A 62 -2.61 -17.85 -15.27
CA PHE A 62 -3.63 -16.84 -15.01
C PHE A 62 -4.95 -17.17 -15.68
N ASN A 63 -6.02 -16.78 -15.00
CA ASN A 63 -7.34 -16.71 -15.60
C ASN A 63 -7.44 -15.46 -16.48
N LEU A 64 -8.18 -15.52 -17.59
CA LEU A 64 -8.44 -14.34 -18.42
C LEU A 64 -9.06 -13.15 -17.64
N ASN A 65 -9.77 -13.45 -16.54
CA ASN A 65 -10.34 -12.44 -15.64
C ASN A 65 -9.30 -11.65 -14.85
N GLU A 66 -8.05 -12.12 -14.80
CA GLU A 66 -6.92 -11.44 -14.15
C GLU A 66 -6.13 -10.56 -15.12
N PHE A 67 -6.52 -10.53 -16.40
CA PHE A 67 -6.03 -9.61 -17.40
C PHE A 67 -7.01 -8.45 -17.59
N PHE A 68 -6.50 -7.25 -17.36
CA PHE A 68 -7.22 -6.00 -17.48
C PHE A 68 -6.61 -5.20 -18.62
N ILE A 69 -7.44 -4.83 -19.59
CA ILE A 69 -7.03 -3.98 -20.70
C ILE A 69 -7.50 -2.57 -20.39
N ILE A 70 -6.55 -1.68 -20.12
CA ILE A 70 -6.77 -0.34 -19.56
C ILE A 70 -5.90 0.67 -20.31
N ASP A 71 -6.09 1.96 -20.09
CA ASP A 71 -5.23 3.03 -20.62
C ASP A 71 -4.55 3.74 -19.43
N ILE A 72 -3.31 3.35 -19.13
CA ILE A 72 -2.67 3.70 -17.85
C ILE A 72 -2.21 5.16 -17.80
N ASP A 73 -1.86 5.74 -18.93
CA ASP A 73 -1.34 7.11 -19.03
C ASP A 73 -2.24 8.05 -19.84
N ARG A 74 -3.40 7.55 -20.29
CA ARG A 74 -4.45 8.28 -21.03
C ARG A 74 -3.98 8.76 -22.40
N ASP A 75 -3.11 8.01 -23.06
CA ASP A 75 -2.64 8.33 -24.41
C ASP A 75 -3.57 7.81 -25.53
N GLY A 76 -4.62 7.08 -25.15
CA GLY A 76 -5.60 6.48 -26.07
C GLY A 76 -5.22 5.07 -26.54
N LEU A 77 -3.99 4.62 -26.27
CA LEU A 77 -3.56 3.26 -26.49
C LEU A 77 -4.02 2.37 -25.32
N LYS A 78 -4.00 1.05 -25.53
CA LYS A 78 -4.45 0.10 -24.53
C LYS A 78 -3.30 -0.75 -24.07
N ASP A 79 -3.15 -0.77 -22.75
CA ASP A 79 -2.13 -1.42 -21.97
C ASP A 79 -2.69 -2.68 -21.34
N ILE A 80 -1.80 -3.46 -20.74
CA ILE A 80 -2.15 -4.70 -20.06
C ILE A 80 -1.73 -4.57 -18.60
N LEU A 81 -2.70 -4.66 -17.71
CA LEU A 81 -2.52 -4.90 -16.30
C LEU A 81 -2.87 -6.35 -16.00
N ILE A 82 -1.97 -7.03 -15.30
CA ILE A 82 -2.11 -8.41 -14.86
C ILE A 82 -2.02 -8.39 -13.33
N THR A 83 -3.01 -8.94 -12.63
CA THR A 83 -2.96 -9.05 -11.17
C THR A 83 -3.77 -10.26 -10.72
N GLY A 84 -3.13 -11.20 -10.03
CA GLY A 84 -3.70 -12.52 -9.76
C GLY A 84 -2.72 -13.48 -9.09
N ASP A 85 -3.06 -14.76 -9.07
CA ASP A 85 -2.23 -15.81 -8.48
C ASP A 85 -1.20 -16.36 -9.51
N CYS A 86 0.12 -16.13 -9.32
CA CYS A 86 1.17 -16.80 -10.12
C CYS A 86 2.00 -17.79 -9.30
N MET A 87 1.61 -19.07 -9.24
CA MET A 87 2.37 -20.20 -8.67
C MET A 87 2.84 -20.09 -7.19
N MET A 88 2.89 -18.88 -6.64
CA MET A 88 3.35 -18.51 -5.33
C MET A 88 2.20 -17.88 -4.60
N ASP A 89 2.17 -18.10 -3.28
CA ASP A 89 1.16 -17.57 -2.40
C ASP A 89 0.94 -16.07 -2.68
N ALA A 90 1.96 -15.21 -2.57
CA ALA A 90 1.83 -13.75 -2.64
C ALA A 90 1.07 -13.17 -3.86
N GLY A 91 0.87 -13.94 -4.92
CA GLY A 91 0.35 -13.45 -6.20
C GLY A 91 1.37 -12.57 -6.93
N LEU A 92 0.99 -12.11 -8.12
CA LEU A 92 1.82 -11.29 -8.98
C LEU A 92 0.99 -10.16 -9.57
N THR A 93 1.59 -8.97 -9.62
CA THR A 93 1.11 -7.84 -10.40
C THR A 93 2.16 -7.46 -11.44
N ALA A 94 1.74 -7.35 -12.70
CA ALA A 94 2.59 -6.89 -13.80
C ALA A 94 1.83 -5.87 -14.67
N ILE A 95 2.53 -4.84 -15.15
CA ILE A 95 1.97 -3.78 -16.00
C ILE A 95 2.83 -3.63 -17.24
N TYR A 96 2.18 -3.69 -18.40
CA TYR A 96 2.80 -3.55 -19.70
C TYR A 96 2.16 -2.42 -20.49
N ARG A 97 2.95 -1.43 -20.89
CA ARG A 97 2.49 -0.28 -21.69
C ARG A 97 2.66 -0.54 -23.17
N TYR A 98 1.65 -0.27 -23.98
CA TYR A 98 1.75 -0.35 -25.44
C TYR A 98 2.22 0.98 -26.02
N ASN A 99 3.34 0.98 -26.74
CA ASN A 99 3.86 2.21 -27.39
C ASN A 99 3.42 2.38 -28.85
N GLY A 100 2.42 1.60 -29.30
CA GLY A 100 1.98 1.56 -30.70
C GLY A 100 2.71 0.51 -31.56
N THR A 101 3.81 -0.05 -31.08
CA THR A 101 4.55 -1.13 -31.78
C THR A 101 4.62 -2.40 -30.94
N TYR A 102 5.08 -2.29 -29.69
CA TYR A 102 5.26 -3.41 -28.78
C TYR A 102 4.87 -3.03 -27.34
N PHE A 103 4.78 -4.04 -26.47
CA PHE A 103 4.54 -3.87 -25.05
C PHE A 103 5.86 -3.75 -24.28
N GLU A 104 6.00 -2.69 -23.49
CA GLU A 104 7.10 -2.44 -22.56
C GLU A 104 6.66 -2.81 -21.14
N GLU A 105 7.46 -3.63 -20.42
CA GLU A 105 7.22 -3.92 -19.01
C GLU A 105 7.55 -2.67 -18.17
N LEU A 106 6.53 -2.08 -17.53
CA LEU A 106 6.72 -0.94 -16.63
C LEU A 106 6.91 -1.35 -15.17
N LEU A 107 6.36 -2.51 -14.80
CA LEU A 107 6.41 -3.03 -13.44
C LEU A 107 6.12 -4.53 -13.43
N LYS A 108 6.84 -5.24 -12.56
CA LYS A 108 6.55 -6.61 -12.18
C LYS A 108 6.95 -6.85 -10.73
N VAL A 109 5.97 -7.13 -9.88
CA VAL A 109 6.13 -7.22 -8.41
C VAL A 109 5.22 -8.30 -7.82
N ASN A 110 5.65 -8.87 -6.69
CA ASN A 110 4.81 -9.79 -5.93
C ASN A 110 3.71 -9.04 -5.20
N GLY A 111 2.54 -9.66 -5.07
CA GLY A 111 1.35 -9.04 -4.49
C GLY A 111 0.24 -8.84 -5.52
N LYS A 112 -0.95 -8.58 -5.01
CA LYS A 112 -2.14 -8.30 -5.82
C LYS A 112 -2.54 -6.85 -5.65
N ILE A 113 -3.14 -6.26 -6.66
CA ILE A 113 -3.76 -4.94 -6.53
C ILE A 113 -4.81 -5.01 -5.41
N HIS A 114 -4.71 -4.07 -4.49
CA HIS A 114 -5.69 -3.86 -3.43
C HIS A 114 -6.62 -2.73 -3.82
N GLN A 115 -6.09 -1.61 -4.31
CA GLN A 115 -6.89 -0.44 -4.71
C GLN A 115 -6.27 0.26 -5.90
N VAL A 116 -7.10 0.96 -6.68
CA VAL A 116 -6.67 1.80 -7.80
C VAL A 116 -7.18 3.22 -7.63
N SER A 117 -6.52 4.19 -8.25
CA SER A 117 -6.97 5.59 -8.27
C SER A 117 -8.31 5.76 -9.00
N ASP A 118 -9.04 6.82 -8.67
CA ASP A 118 -10.27 7.18 -9.40
C ASP A 118 -10.01 7.46 -10.89
N TYR A 119 -10.80 6.84 -11.76
CA TYR A 119 -10.73 7.02 -13.21
C TYR A 119 -11.08 8.46 -13.64
N ASP A 120 -11.95 9.17 -12.94
CA ASP A 120 -12.38 10.52 -13.33
C ASP A 120 -11.40 11.64 -12.91
N SER A 121 -10.30 11.30 -12.24
CA SER A 121 -9.36 12.28 -11.67
C SER A 121 -8.47 13.01 -12.69
N ASN A 122 -8.52 12.64 -13.97
CA ASN A 122 -7.53 13.03 -15.00
C ASN A 122 -6.07 12.67 -14.67
N LEU A 123 -5.82 11.93 -13.60
CA LEU A 123 -4.50 11.45 -13.24
C LEU A 123 -4.21 10.11 -13.93
N PRO A 124 -2.93 9.79 -14.18
CA PRO A 124 -2.53 8.46 -14.60
C PRO A 124 -2.95 7.39 -13.59
N PHE A 125 -3.00 6.15 -14.07
CA PHE A 125 -3.25 4.99 -13.21
C PHE A 125 -2.20 4.94 -12.09
N SER A 126 -2.70 4.88 -10.87
CA SER A 126 -1.92 4.57 -9.68
C SER A 126 -2.69 3.55 -8.86
N PHE A 127 -1.97 2.79 -8.05
CA PHE A 127 -2.58 1.70 -7.31
C PHE A 127 -1.84 1.46 -6.01
N THR A 128 -2.53 0.80 -5.11
CA THR A 128 -1.92 0.19 -3.93
C THR A 128 -1.99 -1.31 -4.09
N LEU A 129 -0.86 -1.95 -3.88
CA LEU A 129 -0.68 -3.37 -3.92
C LEU A 129 -0.66 -3.92 -2.50
N ASN A 130 -1.32 -5.04 -2.26
CA ASN A 130 -1.17 -5.82 -1.03
C ASN A 130 -0.21 -6.98 -1.31
N ASN A 131 0.99 -6.87 -0.74
CA ASN A 131 1.99 -7.92 -0.73
C ASN A 131 1.87 -8.66 0.59
N TYR A 132 1.25 -9.83 0.55
CA TYR A 132 1.08 -10.62 1.75
C TYR A 132 2.32 -11.47 2.03
N GLY A 133 2.68 -11.61 3.31
CA GLY A 133 3.75 -12.50 3.74
C GLY A 133 3.47 -13.94 3.32
N CYS A 134 4.36 -14.53 2.51
CA CYS A 134 4.32 -15.96 2.16
C CYS A 134 4.62 -16.84 3.40
N CYS A 135 4.96 -18.13 3.22
CA CYS A 135 5.06 -19.22 4.21
C CYS A 135 5.98 -19.00 5.45
N GLY A 136 6.47 -17.79 5.73
CA GLY A 136 7.16 -17.43 6.96
C GLY A 136 7.05 -15.95 7.36
N GLY A 137 6.34 -15.12 6.59
CA GLY A 137 6.08 -13.72 6.93
C GLY A 137 4.74 -13.58 7.63
N PHE A 138 4.70 -12.87 8.77
CA PHE A 138 3.46 -12.56 9.49
C PHE A 138 2.96 -11.13 9.21
N ASP A 139 3.77 -10.35 8.47
CA ASP A 139 3.45 -9.00 8.05
C ASP A 139 2.93 -9.02 6.62
N ASN A 140 1.87 -8.26 6.39
CA ASN A 140 1.40 -7.82 5.09
C ASN A 140 1.93 -6.41 4.85
N VAL A 141 2.15 -6.07 3.57
CA VAL A 141 2.64 -4.76 3.17
C VAL A 141 1.74 -4.18 2.11
N LEU A 142 1.17 -3.01 2.40
CA LEU A 142 0.53 -2.18 1.39
C LEU A 142 1.58 -1.29 0.74
N GLU A 143 1.68 -1.36 -0.58
CA GLU A 143 2.67 -0.63 -1.37
C GLU A 143 1.97 0.26 -2.39
N LYS A 144 2.12 1.57 -2.25
CA LYS A 144 1.50 2.53 -3.17
C LYS A 144 2.44 2.85 -4.32
N TYR A 145 2.00 2.59 -5.54
CA TYR A 145 2.74 2.87 -6.77
C TYR A 145 2.08 3.98 -7.57
N ILE A 146 2.91 4.88 -8.11
CA ILE A 146 2.48 5.94 -9.03
C ILE A 146 3.25 5.84 -10.34
N LEU A 147 2.57 6.13 -11.45
CA LEU A 147 3.22 6.25 -12.74
C LEU A 147 3.96 7.59 -12.83
N VAL A 148 5.23 7.56 -13.20
CA VAL A 148 6.04 8.76 -13.43
C VAL A 148 6.65 8.74 -14.82
N LEU A 149 6.76 9.93 -15.43
CA LEU A 149 7.50 10.15 -16.67
C LEU A 149 8.83 10.82 -16.33
N GLU A 150 9.92 10.08 -16.41
CA GLU A 150 11.27 10.58 -16.13
C GLU A 150 12.14 10.38 -17.37
N ASN A 151 12.79 11.46 -17.83
CA ASN A 151 13.68 11.43 -19.00
C ASN A 151 13.03 10.83 -20.27
N GLY A 152 11.72 11.01 -20.45
CA GLY A 152 10.97 10.50 -21.59
C GLY A 152 10.57 9.01 -21.49
N SER A 153 10.82 8.35 -20.36
CA SER A 153 10.41 6.97 -20.10
C SER A 153 9.39 6.91 -18.96
N TYR A 154 8.32 6.15 -19.16
CA TYR A 154 7.39 5.84 -18.09
C TYR A 154 7.94 4.75 -17.18
N SER A 155 7.68 4.85 -15.87
CA SER A 155 7.94 3.77 -14.91
C SER A 155 7.04 3.93 -13.69
N TYR A 156 6.74 2.83 -13.00
CA TYR A 156 6.09 2.92 -11.70
C TYR A 156 7.13 3.13 -10.60
N LYS A 157 6.88 4.09 -9.71
CA LYS A 157 7.68 4.32 -8.50
C LYS A 157 6.86 3.99 -7.28
N LEU A 158 7.49 3.27 -6.35
CA LEU A 158 6.97 3.09 -5.01
C LEU A 158 6.97 4.44 -4.29
N GLN A 159 5.82 4.86 -3.80
CA GLN A 159 5.63 6.12 -3.06
C GLN A 159 5.64 5.89 -1.54
N SER A 160 5.06 4.79 -1.07
CA SER A 160 5.00 4.47 0.36
C SER A 160 4.77 2.98 0.59
N ARG A 161 5.21 2.52 1.77
CA ARG A 161 4.94 1.17 2.29
C ARG A 161 4.26 1.25 3.64
N GLU A 162 3.29 0.39 3.89
CA GLU A 162 2.54 0.35 5.14
C GLU A 162 2.41 -1.11 5.59
N ASN A 163 3.12 -1.44 6.66
CA ASN A 163 3.19 -2.80 7.20
C ASN A 163 2.10 -2.98 8.25
N PHE A 164 1.46 -4.14 8.23
CA PHE A 164 0.48 -4.53 9.23
C PHE A 164 0.48 -6.04 9.39
N VAL A 165 0.04 -6.52 10.54
CA VAL A 165 -0.11 -7.96 10.78
C VAL A 165 -1.50 -8.43 10.38
N PHE A 166 -1.64 -9.69 9.97
CA PHE A 166 -2.91 -10.22 9.48
C PHE A 166 -4.09 -10.03 10.45
N GLU A 167 -3.83 -10.04 11.76
CA GLU A 167 -4.84 -9.88 12.82
C GLU A 167 -5.24 -8.41 13.07
N THR A 168 -4.74 -7.46 12.28
CA THR A 168 -5.04 -6.04 12.45
C THR A 168 -6.53 -5.76 12.24
N GLU A 169 -7.19 -5.27 13.29
CA GLU A 169 -8.55 -4.77 13.23
C GLU A 169 -8.55 -3.38 12.58
N PHE A 170 -8.93 -3.30 11.31
CA PHE A 170 -9.05 -2.02 10.62
C PHE A 170 -10.28 -1.24 11.09
N PRO A 171 -10.19 0.10 11.23
CA PRO A 171 -11.31 0.92 11.64
C PRO A 171 -12.37 1.00 10.52
N GLU A 172 -13.64 1.17 10.92
CA GLU A 172 -14.76 1.35 9.98
C GLU A 172 -14.89 2.80 9.48
N THR A 173 -14.35 3.76 10.24
CA THR A 173 -14.43 5.19 9.91
C THR A 173 -13.07 5.84 10.08
N TYR A 174 -12.76 6.80 9.21
CA TYR A 174 -11.49 7.51 9.19
C TYR A 174 -11.70 9.00 9.43
N PHE A 175 -10.69 9.65 10.01
CA PHE A 175 -10.65 11.09 10.11
C PHE A 175 -10.56 11.73 8.72
N LYS A 176 -11.25 12.85 8.54
CA LYS A 176 -11.10 13.68 7.33
C LYS A 176 -9.69 14.22 7.14
N LYS A 177 -8.96 14.42 8.25
CA LYS A 177 -7.58 14.88 8.26
C LYS A 177 -6.80 14.11 9.33
N PRO A 178 -5.66 13.49 9.00
CA PRO A 178 -4.82 12.84 9.99
C PRO A 178 -4.33 13.81 11.07
N ILE A 179 -4.13 13.29 12.29
CA ILE A 179 -3.58 14.04 13.43
C ILE A 179 -2.13 13.59 13.65
N ALA A 180 -1.18 14.49 13.47
CA ALA A 180 0.22 14.21 13.78
C ALA A 180 0.43 14.13 15.30
N PHE A 181 1.24 13.18 15.75
CA PHE A 181 1.57 13.00 17.16
C PHE A 181 2.99 12.46 17.35
N LYS A 182 3.48 12.54 18.59
CA LYS A 182 4.68 11.85 19.07
C LYS A 182 4.37 10.98 20.30
N THR A 183 5.10 9.88 20.49
CA THR A 183 5.02 9.07 21.70
C THR A 183 5.67 9.79 22.90
N VAL A 184 5.03 9.78 24.07
CA VAL A 184 5.56 10.46 25.28
C VAL A 184 6.23 9.53 26.29
N LYS A 185 5.90 8.24 26.27
CA LYS A 185 6.49 7.23 27.16
C LYS A 185 7.79 6.69 26.60
N GLU A 186 8.67 6.23 27.49
CA GLU A 186 9.97 5.63 27.14
C GLU A 186 9.83 4.55 26.06
N LYS A 187 8.82 3.68 26.20
CA LYS A 187 8.40 2.71 25.19
C LYS A 187 6.87 2.65 25.13
N TYR A 188 6.31 2.51 23.94
CA TYR A 188 4.88 2.29 23.75
C TYR A 188 4.57 1.25 22.67
N ASN A 189 3.60 0.40 22.95
CA ASN A 189 3.24 -0.75 22.11
C ASN A 189 2.21 -0.33 21.05
N LEU A 190 2.57 -0.45 19.79
CA LEU A 190 1.63 -0.48 18.67
C LEU A 190 0.94 -1.85 18.67
N ARG A 191 -0.39 -1.85 18.63
CA ARG A 191 -1.21 -3.07 18.81
C ARG A 191 -2.07 -3.35 17.58
N PHE A 192 -2.43 -4.61 17.34
CA PHE A 192 -3.29 -4.93 16.18
C PHE A 192 -4.78 -4.78 16.47
N SER A 193 -5.19 -4.72 17.74
CA SER A 193 -6.57 -4.43 18.17
C SER A 193 -6.61 -3.29 19.21
N PRO A 194 -7.74 -2.56 19.35
CA PRO A 194 -7.86 -1.40 20.23
C PRO A 194 -8.14 -1.80 21.69
N GLU A 195 -7.30 -2.68 22.25
CA GLU A 195 -7.34 -3.09 23.65
C GLU A 195 -5.93 -3.41 24.17
N ILE A 196 -5.77 -3.55 25.49
CA ILE A 196 -4.54 -4.10 26.05
C ILE A 196 -4.76 -5.58 26.27
N ASP A 197 -4.10 -6.38 25.45
CA ASP A 197 -3.91 -7.81 25.68
C ASP A 197 -2.40 -8.08 25.64
N ASP A 198 -1.85 -8.58 26.74
CA ASP A 198 -0.43 -8.94 26.85
C ASP A 198 -0.26 -10.45 27.13
N THR A 199 -1.33 -11.24 26.99
CA THR A 199 -1.39 -12.62 27.53
C THR A 199 -1.90 -13.67 26.56
N SER A 200 -2.77 -13.33 25.61
CA SER A 200 -3.32 -14.33 24.70
C SER A 200 -2.22 -14.93 23.83
N ALA A 201 -2.22 -16.25 23.68
CA ALA A 201 -1.36 -16.88 22.70
C ALA A 201 -1.85 -16.52 21.30
N ILE A 202 -0.92 -16.13 20.42
CA ILE A 202 -1.24 -15.81 19.03
C ILE A 202 -0.44 -16.76 18.14
N ALA A 203 -1.04 -17.15 17.01
CA ALA A 203 -0.42 -18.01 16.02
C ALA A 203 0.66 -17.26 15.20
N ARG A 204 1.71 -16.78 15.89
CA ARG A 204 2.88 -16.14 15.28
C ARG A 204 4.15 -16.93 15.56
N PRO A 205 5.15 -16.87 14.67
CA PRO A 205 6.45 -17.41 15.00
C PRO A 205 7.02 -16.71 16.26
N TYR A 206 7.81 -17.44 17.05
CA TYR A 206 8.58 -16.90 18.20
C TYR A 206 7.83 -16.56 19.50
N ASN A 207 6.95 -17.44 20.03
CA ASN A 207 6.34 -17.31 21.36
C ASN A 207 5.77 -15.90 21.64
N ALA A 208 5.17 -15.26 20.64
CA ALA A 208 4.55 -13.95 20.81
C ALA A 208 3.23 -14.11 21.59
N TYR A 209 3.04 -13.26 22.61
CA TYR A 209 1.82 -13.21 23.42
C TYR A 209 1.23 -11.81 23.37
N GLY A 210 -0.09 -11.74 23.39
CA GLY A 210 -0.86 -10.51 23.42
C GLY A 210 -0.76 -9.68 22.14
N ASN A 211 -1.59 -8.66 22.03
CA ASN A 211 -1.83 -7.98 20.77
C ASN A 211 -0.75 -6.96 20.34
N THR A 212 0.43 -6.99 20.95
CA THR A 212 1.54 -6.08 20.60
C THR A 212 2.15 -6.50 19.26
N VAL A 213 2.33 -5.53 18.37
CA VAL A 213 2.95 -5.71 17.04
C VAL A 213 4.36 -5.14 17.03
N TRP A 214 4.51 -3.90 17.49
CA TRP A 214 5.80 -3.21 17.55
C TRP A 214 5.90 -2.38 18.83
N ILE A 215 7.13 -2.10 19.24
CA ILE A 215 7.42 -1.25 20.40
C ILE A 215 8.19 -0.04 19.91
N TYR A 216 7.60 1.14 20.08
CA TYR A 216 8.18 2.42 19.68
C TYR A 216 8.80 3.13 20.88
N PRO A 217 10.02 3.66 20.76
CA PRO A 217 10.62 4.49 21.81
C PRO A 217 9.91 5.84 21.91
N SER A 218 10.19 6.58 22.97
CA SER A 218 9.75 7.98 23.13
C SER A 218 10.15 8.86 21.94
N ASN A 219 9.34 9.88 21.65
CA ASN A 219 9.50 10.82 20.54
C ASN A 219 9.40 10.19 19.13
N SER A 220 8.90 8.95 19.02
CA SER A 220 8.55 8.38 17.72
C SER A 220 7.34 9.10 17.15
N ILE A 221 7.39 9.42 15.86
CA ILE A 221 6.36 10.22 15.18
C ILE A 221 5.36 9.29 14.49
N GLY A 222 4.08 9.68 14.51
CA GLY A 222 3.04 9.00 13.77
C GLY A 222 1.88 9.92 13.41
N PHE A 223 0.95 9.36 12.64
CA PHE A 223 -0.28 10.02 12.21
C PHE A 223 -1.48 9.19 12.61
N ALA A 224 -2.36 9.73 13.46
CA ALA A 224 -3.64 9.08 13.76
C ALA A 224 -4.60 9.36 12.60
N ILE A 225 -5.20 8.29 12.07
CA ILE A 225 -6.08 8.32 10.90
C ILE A 225 -7.50 7.84 11.21
N ALA A 226 -7.73 7.25 12.37
CA ALA A 226 -9.06 6.94 12.90
C ALA A 226 -9.03 6.89 14.43
N GLU A 227 -10.20 6.79 15.05
CA GLU A 227 -10.34 6.49 16.47
C GLU A 227 -11.48 5.52 16.76
N THR A 228 -11.35 4.84 17.89
CA THR A 228 -12.42 4.07 18.51
C THR A 228 -12.34 4.16 20.03
N LYS A 229 -13.41 3.76 20.71
CA LYS A 229 -13.50 3.75 22.17
C LYS A 229 -13.71 2.32 22.64
N ASP A 230 -12.84 1.83 23.52
CA ASP A 230 -12.99 0.49 24.08
C ASP A 230 -14.08 0.41 25.16
N LYS A 231 -14.32 -0.80 25.68
CA LYS A 231 -15.34 -1.06 26.71
C LYS A 231 -15.09 -0.32 28.04
N THR A 232 -13.84 0.08 28.31
CA THR A 232 -13.47 0.86 29.51
C THR A 232 -13.64 2.37 29.30
N GLY A 233 -13.89 2.77 28.06
CA GLY A 233 -14.02 4.15 27.66
C GLY A 233 -12.70 4.82 27.26
N ARG A 234 -11.62 4.05 27.13
CA ARG A 234 -10.34 4.56 26.63
C ARG A 234 -10.44 4.81 25.13
N ILE A 235 -9.86 5.94 24.70
CA ILE A 235 -9.78 6.31 23.28
C ILE A 235 -8.51 5.70 22.68
N TRP A 236 -8.70 4.93 21.62
CA TRP A 236 -7.66 4.32 20.81
C TRP A 236 -7.63 5.00 19.45
N TRP A 237 -6.43 5.30 18.98
CA TRP A 237 -6.18 5.82 17.63
C TRP A 237 -5.62 4.72 16.75
N PHE A 238 -6.18 4.57 15.56
CA PHE A 238 -5.53 3.79 14.50
C PHE A 238 -4.52 4.71 13.82
N VAL A 239 -3.27 4.27 13.72
CA VAL A 239 -2.14 5.14 13.41
C VAL A 239 -1.28 4.58 12.28
N LYS A 240 -0.57 5.49 11.61
CA LYS A 240 0.58 5.20 10.73
C LYS A 240 1.83 5.69 11.46
N MET A 241 2.62 4.78 12.00
CA MET A 241 3.88 5.11 12.68
C MET A 241 5.01 5.23 11.67
N ASP A 242 5.84 6.28 11.75
CA ASP A 242 6.97 6.48 10.84
C ASP A 242 8.18 5.63 11.29
N ASN A 243 8.50 4.61 10.49
CA ASN A 243 9.57 3.66 10.83
C ASN A 243 10.96 4.21 10.48
N LYS A 244 11.04 5.23 9.62
CA LYS A 244 12.31 5.78 9.15
C LYS A 244 12.94 6.72 10.18
N THR A 245 12.11 7.46 10.91
CA THR A 245 12.59 8.43 11.92
C THR A 245 12.66 7.85 13.34
N ALA A 246 12.00 6.71 13.59
CA ALA A 246 12.04 6.02 14.88
C ALA A 246 13.40 5.35 15.13
N LYS A 247 14.24 5.98 15.96
CA LYS A 247 15.56 5.44 16.34
C LYS A 247 15.42 4.35 17.40
N GLY A 248 16.00 3.18 17.19
CA GLY A 248 16.00 2.10 18.19
C GLY A 248 14.76 1.22 18.18
N LEU A 249 14.09 1.11 17.02
CA LEU A 249 13.05 0.10 16.80
C LEU A 249 13.61 -1.31 17.03
N GLU A 250 13.02 -2.05 17.98
CA GLU A 250 13.52 -3.37 18.40
C GLU A 250 13.21 -4.51 17.41
N TYR A 251 12.59 -4.22 16.27
CA TYR A 251 12.39 -5.19 15.18
C TYR A 251 12.42 -4.46 13.84
N THR A 252 13.58 -4.46 13.19
CA THR A 252 13.65 -4.29 11.75
C THR A 252 14.06 -5.63 11.19
N SER A 253 13.10 -6.49 10.85
CA SER A 253 13.34 -7.37 9.70
C SER A 253 13.79 -6.43 8.59
N GLU A 254 14.90 -6.75 7.93
CA GLU A 254 15.37 -5.95 6.80
C GLU A 254 14.22 -5.85 5.80
N VAL A 255 13.49 -4.73 5.86
CA VAL A 255 12.43 -4.39 4.92
C VAL A 255 13.17 -4.34 3.60
N GLY A 256 13.02 -5.39 2.79
CA GLY A 256 13.96 -5.73 1.70
C GLY A 256 14.37 -4.53 0.86
N THR A 257 15.57 -4.59 0.27
CA THR A 257 16.39 -3.61 -0.52
C THR A 257 15.83 -2.25 -1.03
N ASN A 258 14.52 -2.00 -1.03
CA ASN A 258 13.84 -0.72 -1.32
C ASN A 258 13.58 0.15 -0.07
N SER A 259 14.54 0.21 0.86
CA SER A 259 14.43 0.91 2.17
C SER A 259 14.45 2.45 2.13
N LYS A 260 14.45 3.04 0.94
CA LYS A 260 14.55 4.51 0.79
C LYS A 260 13.21 5.22 0.98
N GLU A 261 12.13 4.56 0.60
CA GLU A 261 10.79 5.14 0.57
C GLU A 261 10.15 5.23 1.97
N PRO A 262 9.22 6.19 2.17
CA PRO A 262 8.44 6.28 3.40
C PRO A 262 7.83 4.93 3.77
N THR A 263 8.17 4.43 4.96
CA THR A 263 7.71 3.14 5.46
C THR A 263 7.03 3.35 6.80
N PHE A 264 5.82 2.82 6.90
CA PHE A 264 4.98 2.95 8.09
C PHE A 264 4.61 1.59 8.65
N SER A 265 4.31 1.56 9.95
CA SER A 265 3.57 0.47 10.57
C SER A 265 2.18 0.93 10.96
N LEU A 266 1.18 0.08 10.70
CA LEU A 266 -0.22 0.31 11.02
C LEU A 266 -0.60 -0.44 12.31
N GLY A 267 -1.52 0.15 13.06
CA GLY A 267 -2.09 -0.46 14.26
C GLY A 267 -2.74 0.57 15.18
N TRP A 268 -3.04 0.14 16.39
CA TRP A 268 -3.72 0.90 17.43
C TRP A 268 -2.77 1.36 18.53
N ILE A 269 -2.96 2.61 18.95
CA ILE A 269 -2.27 3.24 20.08
C ILE A 269 -3.31 3.93 20.97
N SER A 270 -3.19 3.78 22.29
CA SER A 270 -4.03 4.56 23.20
C SER A 270 -3.61 6.02 23.20
N SER A 271 -4.58 6.91 22.96
CA SER A 271 -4.39 8.37 22.94
C SER A 271 -3.77 8.95 24.21
N ASN A 272 -3.91 8.27 25.36
CA ASN A 272 -3.28 8.65 26.63
C ASN A 272 -1.73 8.61 26.63
N PHE A 273 -1.11 8.05 25.59
CA PHE A 273 0.34 7.83 25.53
C PHE A 273 1.03 8.56 24.38
N VAL A 274 0.35 9.56 23.84
CA VAL A 274 0.83 10.38 22.74
C VAL A 274 0.52 11.85 22.99
N GLU A 275 1.32 12.72 22.40
CA GLU A 275 1.14 14.17 22.41
C GLU A 275 0.96 14.63 20.97
N LYS A 276 -0.06 15.46 20.72
CA LYS A 276 -0.30 16.02 19.39
C LYS A 276 0.84 16.97 19.03
N ILE A 277 1.23 16.96 17.75
CA ILE A 277 2.19 17.92 17.20
C ILE A 277 1.37 19.02 16.53
N GLU A 278 1.49 20.25 17.03
CA GLU A 278 0.85 21.45 16.45
C GLU A 278 1.69 22.07 15.34
#